data_AF-A0A8H7ELG0-F1
#
_entry.id   AF-A0A8H7ELG0-F1
#
_cell.length_a   1.000
_cell.length_b   1.000
_cell.length_c   1.000
_cell.angle_alpha   90.00
_cell.angle_beta   90.00
_cell.angle_gamma   90.00
#
_symmetry.space_group_name_H-M   'P 1'
#
loop_
_entity.id
_entity.type
_entity.pdbx_description
1 polymer ?
#
loop_
_entity_poly.entity_id
_entity_poly.type
_entity_poly.pdbx_seq_one_letter_code
_entity_poly.pdbx_strand_id
1 'polypeptide(L)'
;MITTARGHDYPGCQDEFDISPSMCDKFNFDKKRPCINSENGTFFYDLTGLPEVNDVDPHTRKMASLITNVFEEGDTVFAYASCLDIGDKRGYTCGYAGFTTGTNDAQTVIDEYAKIYSNNALVPFLGRLKEIGQTPYCDQEKRGKTQGLESFCNAWQREACRWDQTFSKLQRDWTYRQYMIPSARYAAGNTVIQHGYQYVEPDINIVRLLDLTGPRKENESEQSYLTRFLTTRRQLQCCYPDNVWPASASRSADLQGLVDNFDRYKDLMPPIWLENFQQLVLGTEDDLTDHRRCRRRKIKSIKGR
;
A
#
# COMPACT_ATOMS: atom_id res chain seq x y z
N MET A 1 9.09 21.96 -16.29
CA MET A 1 8.18 23.06 -15.98
C MET A 1 7.13 22.48 -15.07
N ILE A 2 7.27 22.72 -13.76
CA ILE A 2 6.29 22.32 -12.76
C ILE A 2 5.03 23.13 -13.09
N THR A 3 4.06 22.50 -13.73
CA THR A 3 2.72 23.07 -13.85
C THR A 3 2.23 23.33 -12.44
N THR A 4 1.96 24.59 -12.14
CA THR A 4 1.45 25.08 -10.86
C THR A 4 0.07 24.45 -10.58
N ALA A 5 0.04 23.22 -10.09
CA ALA A 5 -1.06 22.76 -9.27
C ALA A 5 -1.05 23.67 -8.04
N ARG A 6 -2.12 24.43 -7.84
CA ARG A 6 -2.22 25.33 -6.68
C ARG A 6 -2.46 24.42 -5.48
N GLY A 7 -1.84 24.68 -4.33
CA GLY A 7 -2.09 23.93 -3.07
C GLY A 7 -3.59 23.79 -2.74
N HIS A 8 -4.43 24.70 -3.26
CA HIS A 8 -5.89 24.64 -3.18
C HIS A 8 -6.56 23.37 -3.74
N ASP A 9 -5.92 22.63 -4.66
CA ASP A 9 -6.54 21.45 -5.29
C ASP A 9 -6.45 20.18 -4.41
N TYR A 10 -5.59 20.19 -3.38
CA TYR A 10 -5.35 19.04 -2.52
C TYR A 10 -5.57 19.43 -1.04
N PRO A 11 -6.64 18.95 -0.38
CA PRO A 11 -6.91 19.28 1.02
C PRO A 11 -5.75 18.94 1.97
N GLY A 12 -4.99 17.88 1.65
CA GLY A 12 -3.80 17.47 2.39
C GLY A 12 -2.57 18.37 2.19
N CYS A 13 -2.57 19.33 1.26
CA CYS A 13 -1.42 20.16 0.92
C CYS A 13 -1.72 21.66 1.04
N GLN A 14 -2.26 22.03 2.20
CA GLN A 14 -2.61 23.41 2.54
C GLN A 14 -1.75 23.91 3.72
N ASP A 15 -1.77 25.23 3.94
CA ASP A 15 -1.08 25.92 5.03
C ASP A 15 0.44 25.68 4.99
N GLU A 16 1.01 25.07 6.04
CA GLU A 16 2.45 24.76 6.10
C GLU A 16 2.89 23.69 5.07
N PHE A 17 1.93 23.04 4.41
CA PHE A 17 2.15 22.06 3.34
C PHE A 17 1.82 22.62 1.95
N ASP A 18 1.64 23.94 1.82
CA ASP A 18 1.48 24.59 0.51
C ASP A 18 2.72 24.34 -0.37
N ILE A 19 2.46 23.89 -1.61
CA ILE A 19 3.50 23.55 -2.58
C ILE A 19 4.32 24.82 -2.90
N SER A 20 5.60 24.79 -2.53
CA SER A 20 6.54 25.90 -2.76
C SER A 20 7.95 25.37 -3.07
N PRO A 21 8.77 26.09 -3.86
CA PRO A 21 10.16 25.69 -4.13
C PRO A 21 10.96 25.45 -2.84
N SER A 22 10.82 26.32 -1.84
CA SER A 22 11.49 26.18 -0.53
C SER A 22 11.15 24.86 0.19
N MET A 23 9.95 24.32 -0.01
CA MET A 23 9.56 23.02 0.54
C MET A 23 10.04 21.87 -0.35
N CYS A 24 9.94 22.02 -1.67
CA CYS A 24 10.09 20.91 -2.62
C CYS A 24 11.52 20.65 -3.10
N ASP A 25 12.38 21.66 -3.14
CA ASP A 25 13.73 21.55 -3.69
C ASP A 25 14.57 20.47 -2.99
N LYS A 26 14.34 20.26 -1.69
CA LYS A 26 15.05 19.24 -0.89
C LYS A 26 14.79 17.79 -1.35
N PHE A 27 13.67 17.52 -2.04
CA PHE A 27 13.32 16.17 -2.48
C PHE A 27 14.07 15.74 -3.75
N ASN A 28 14.51 16.70 -4.56
CA ASN A 28 15.27 16.49 -5.80
C ASN A 28 14.55 15.60 -6.85
N PHE A 29 13.24 15.75 -7.01
CA PHE A 29 12.46 14.94 -7.97
C PHE A 29 12.86 15.16 -9.44
N ASP A 30 13.48 16.30 -9.77
CA ASP A 30 13.99 16.56 -11.12
C ASP A 30 15.19 15.71 -11.51
N LYS A 31 15.82 15.02 -10.54
CA LYS A 31 16.98 14.18 -10.80
C LYS A 31 16.55 12.87 -11.47
N LYS A 32 16.86 12.73 -12.76
CA LYS A 32 16.71 11.45 -13.48
C LYS A 32 17.50 10.35 -12.76
N ARG A 33 16.79 9.34 -12.27
CA ARG A 33 17.38 8.13 -11.70
C ARG A 33 17.57 7.07 -12.79
N PRO A 34 18.67 6.29 -12.75
CA PRO A 34 18.90 5.25 -13.74
C PRO A 34 17.80 4.19 -13.69
N CYS A 35 17.59 3.49 -14.81
CA CYS A 35 16.70 2.33 -14.83
C CYS A 35 17.19 1.30 -13.82
N ILE A 36 16.28 0.85 -12.97
CA ILE A 36 16.59 -0.08 -11.89
C ILE A 36 16.50 -1.49 -12.43
N ASN A 37 17.62 -2.21 -12.39
CA ASN A 37 17.70 -3.63 -12.66
C ASN A 37 17.69 -4.37 -11.32
N SER A 38 17.18 -5.60 -11.26
CA SER A 38 17.24 -6.39 -10.04
C SER A 38 18.68 -6.73 -9.70
N GLU A 39 19.13 -6.32 -8.53
CA GLU A 39 20.30 -6.88 -7.87
C GLU A 39 19.88 -8.23 -7.23
N ASN A 40 20.64 -9.30 -7.52
CA ASN A 40 20.46 -10.63 -6.91
C ASN A 40 19.06 -11.26 -7.03
N GLY A 41 18.25 -10.81 -8.00
CA GLY A 41 16.91 -11.36 -8.25
C GLY A 41 15.80 -10.86 -7.33
N THR A 42 16.04 -9.83 -6.52
CA THR A 42 15.01 -9.15 -5.70
C THR A 42 14.94 -7.68 -6.04
N PHE A 43 13.79 -7.03 -5.84
CA PHE A 43 13.60 -5.58 -5.97
C PHE A 43 13.44 -4.87 -4.62
N PHE A 44 13.71 -5.59 -3.54
CA PHE A 44 13.54 -5.15 -2.16
C PHE A 44 14.89 -4.86 -1.51
N TYR A 45 14.92 -3.90 -0.57
CA TYR A 45 16.11 -3.66 0.25
C TYR A 45 16.43 -4.87 1.14
N ASP A 46 17.73 -5.08 1.41
CA ASP A 46 18.18 -6.04 2.41
C ASP A 46 17.81 -5.55 3.82
N LEU A 47 17.21 -6.44 4.61
CA LEU A 47 16.77 -6.17 5.98
C LEU A 47 17.72 -6.75 7.03
N THR A 48 18.78 -7.48 6.65
CA THR A 48 19.68 -8.19 7.60
C THR A 48 20.26 -7.32 8.70
N GLY A 49 20.44 -6.02 8.47
CA GLY A 49 20.93 -5.06 9.47
C GLY A 49 19.87 -4.52 10.44
N LEU A 50 18.59 -4.85 10.24
CA LEU A 50 17.48 -4.39 11.09
C LEU A 50 17.10 -5.44 12.12
N PRO A 51 16.54 -5.03 13.29
CA PRO A 51 15.99 -5.97 14.26
C PRO A 51 15.04 -6.97 13.61
N GLU A 52 15.10 -8.22 14.06
CA GLU A 52 14.16 -9.26 13.63
C GLU A 52 12.80 -9.04 14.28
N VAL A 53 11.76 -8.94 13.45
CA VAL A 53 10.37 -8.89 13.89
C VAL A 53 9.64 -9.97 13.11
N ASN A 54 9.17 -11.01 13.83
CA ASN A 54 8.51 -12.15 13.22
C ASN A 54 6.99 -12.04 13.24
N ASP A 55 6.45 -11.26 14.18
CA ASP A 55 5.03 -11.05 14.33
C ASP A 55 4.74 -9.68 14.95
N VAL A 56 3.54 -9.18 14.71
CA VAL A 56 2.94 -7.97 15.27
C VAL A 56 1.69 -8.42 16.01
N ASP A 57 1.40 -7.79 17.14
CA ASP A 57 0.19 -8.06 17.91
C ASP A 57 -1.06 -8.16 17.00
N PRO A 58 -1.91 -9.20 17.11
CA PRO A 58 -3.03 -9.41 16.20
C PRO A 58 -4.02 -8.24 16.14
N HIS A 59 -4.26 -7.56 17.26
CA HIS A 59 -5.13 -6.39 17.30
C HIS A 59 -4.50 -5.23 16.54
N THR A 60 -3.23 -4.94 16.80
CA THR A 60 -2.43 -3.93 16.10
C THR A 60 -2.40 -4.19 14.60
N ARG A 61 -2.14 -5.45 14.19
CA ARG A 61 -2.16 -5.87 12.78
C ARG A 61 -3.53 -5.59 12.14
N LYS A 62 -4.61 -5.93 12.83
CA LYS A 62 -5.97 -5.71 12.33
C LYS A 62 -6.30 -4.22 12.21
N MET A 63 -5.97 -3.42 13.23
CA MET A 63 -6.19 -1.98 13.24
C MET A 63 -5.41 -1.29 12.11
N ALA A 64 -4.12 -1.60 11.96
CA ALA A 64 -3.30 -1.07 10.88
C ALA A 64 -3.83 -1.47 9.49
N SER A 65 -4.35 -2.70 9.34
CA SER A 65 -4.94 -3.16 8.08
C SER A 65 -6.23 -2.41 7.76
N LEU A 66 -7.08 -2.14 8.75
CA LEU A 66 -8.32 -1.38 8.57
C LEU A 66 -8.06 0.09 8.23
N ILE A 67 -7.11 0.73 8.92
CA ILE A 67 -6.69 2.10 8.62
C ILE A 67 -6.15 2.18 7.18
N THR A 68 -5.28 1.22 6.81
CA THR A 68 -4.76 1.12 5.44
C THR A 68 -5.90 0.94 4.44
N ASN A 69 -6.87 0.08 4.73
CA ASN A 69 -8.03 -0.12 3.87
C ASN A 69 -8.87 1.15 3.70
N VAL A 70 -9.09 1.92 4.77
CA VAL A 70 -9.78 3.21 4.66
C VAL A 70 -9.00 4.15 3.74
N PHE A 71 -7.67 4.18 3.85
CA PHE A 71 -6.86 5.02 2.98
C PHE A 71 -6.89 4.61 1.50
N GLU A 72 -6.97 3.31 1.20
CA GLU A 72 -7.03 2.82 -0.18
C GLU A 72 -8.44 2.83 -0.79
N GLU A 73 -9.48 2.52 0.00
CA GLU A 73 -10.85 2.30 -0.51
C GLU A 73 -11.88 3.31 0.02
N GLY A 74 -11.48 4.22 0.91
CA GLY A 74 -12.36 5.19 1.56
C GLY A 74 -13.33 4.60 2.58
N ASP A 75 -13.13 3.35 3.01
CA ASP A 75 -14.06 2.61 3.85
C ASP A 75 -13.39 1.45 4.61
N THR A 76 -14.09 0.85 5.57
CA THR A 76 -13.62 -0.32 6.34
C THR A 76 -13.90 -1.66 5.65
N VAL A 77 -14.69 -1.69 4.57
CA VAL A 77 -14.93 -2.91 3.79
C VAL A 77 -13.79 -3.16 2.81
N PHE A 78 -13.15 -4.33 2.93
CA PHE A 78 -11.99 -4.72 2.14
C PHE A 78 -12.34 -5.02 0.68
N ALA A 79 -11.45 -4.62 -0.22
CA ALA A 79 -11.63 -4.71 -1.67
C ALA A 79 -10.88 -5.88 -2.33
N TYR A 80 -10.91 -7.06 -1.69
CA TYR A 80 -10.22 -8.26 -2.18
C TYR A 80 -10.52 -8.62 -3.64
N ALA A 81 -11.73 -8.29 -4.12
CA ALA A 81 -12.17 -8.58 -5.47
C ALA A 81 -12.07 -7.40 -6.44
N SER A 82 -11.54 -6.25 -6.00
CA SER A 82 -11.24 -5.11 -6.89
C SER A 82 -10.18 -5.50 -7.91
N CYS A 83 -10.34 -5.05 -9.15
CA CYS A 83 -9.33 -5.22 -10.20
C CYS A 83 -9.67 -4.27 -11.35
N LEU A 84 -8.87 -3.23 -11.55
CA LEU A 84 -9.10 -2.23 -12.60
C LEU A 84 -7.79 -1.60 -13.08
N ASP A 85 -7.78 -1.11 -14.31
CA ASP A 85 -6.70 -0.29 -14.84
C ASP A 85 -7.06 1.18 -14.59
N ILE A 86 -6.28 1.85 -13.74
CA ILE A 86 -6.47 3.26 -13.37
C ILE A 86 -5.71 4.23 -14.27
N GLY A 87 -5.02 3.74 -15.31
CA GLY A 87 -4.25 4.59 -16.23
C GLY A 87 -2.95 5.15 -15.65
N ASP A 88 -2.45 4.58 -14.56
CA ASP A 88 -1.20 4.98 -13.90
C ASP A 88 0.04 4.24 -14.46
N LYS A 89 -0.14 3.50 -15.56
CA LYS A 89 0.88 2.69 -16.25
C LYS A 89 1.42 1.52 -15.44
N ARG A 90 0.72 1.10 -14.38
CA ARG A 90 0.98 -0.16 -13.65
C ARG A 90 0.10 -1.33 -14.14
N GLY A 91 -0.74 -1.09 -15.14
CA GLY A 91 -1.68 -2.06 -15.69
C GLY A 91 -2.86 -2.27 -14.75
N TYR A 92 -3.36 -3.51 -14.64
CA TYR A 92 -4.41 -3.77 -13.66
C TYR A 92 -3.87 -3.68 -12.25
N THR A 93 -4.57 -2.93 -11.38
CA THR A 93 -4.38 -2.82 -9.93
C THR A 93 -5.52 -3.57 -9.24
N CYS A 94 -5.20 -4.56 -8.40
CA CYS A 94 -6.16 -5.54 -7.91
C CYS A 94 -6.00 -5.88 -6.42
N GLY A 95 -7.11 -6.23 -5.78
CA GLY A 95 -7.15 -6.75 -4.43
C GLY A 95 -6.83 -5.74 -3.33
N TYR A 96 -6.70 -6.28 -2.11
CA TYR A 96 -6.60 -5.51 -0.86
C TYR A 96 -5.48 -4.46 -0.85
N ALA A 97 -4.30 -4.81 -1.36
CA ALA A 97 -3.12 -3.94 -1.30
C ALA A 97 -2.79 -3.26 -2.64
N GLY A 98 -3.70 -3.32 -3.62
CA GLY A 98 -3.45 -2.77 -4.96
C GLY A 98 -2.33 -3.50 -5.72
N PHE A 99 -2.38 -4.83 -5.76
CA PHE A 99 -1.42 -5.63 -6.52
C PHE A 99 -1.51 -5.32 -8.01
N THR A 100 -0.39 -4.95 -8.63
CA THR A 100 -0.35 -4.55 -10.03
C THR A 100 0.27 -5.58 -10.97
N THR A 101 -0.28 -5.69 -12.17
CA THR A 101 0.32 -6.54 -13.21
C THR A 101 1.68 -6.01 -13.69
N GLY A 102 1.87 -4.70 -13.63
CA GLY A 102 3.08 -4.00 -14.10
C GLY A 102 4.21 -3.94 -13.09
N THR A 103 4.01 -4.24 -11.80
CA THR A 103 5.08 -4.29 -10.78
C THR A 103 5.44 -5.71 -10.32
N ASN A 104 4.81 -6.73 -10.92
CA ASN A 104 4.99 -8.18 -10.69
C ASN A 104 4.43 -8.74 -9.36
N ASP A 105 3.88 -7.91 -8.50
CA ASP A 105 3.26 -8.37 -7.26
C ASP A 105 1.97 -9.17 -7.51
N ALA A 106 1.14 -8.80 -8.50
CA ALA A 106 -0.01 -9.61 -8.89
C ALA A 106 0.42 -11.01 -9.38
N GLN A 107 1.50 -11.11 -10.16
CA GLN A 107 2.05 -12.39 -10.58
C GLN A 107 2.49 -13.23 -9.38
N THR A 108 3.23 -12.61 -8.45
CA THR A 108 3.77 -13.30 -7.26
C THR A 108 2.63 -13.83 -6.38
N VAL A 109 1.58 -13.04 -6.16
CA VAL A 109 0.41 -13.46 -5.38
C VAL A 109 -0.33 -14.61 -6.07
N ILE A 110 -0.43 -14.61 -7.40
CA ILE A 110 -1.05 -15.71 -8.16
C ILE A 110 -0.17 -16.97 -8.11
N ASP A 111 1.15 -16.85 -8.22
CA ASP A 111 2.09 -17.96 -8.10
C ASP A 111 1.97 -18.63 -6.72
N GLU A 112 1.88 -17.85 -5.63
CA GLU A 112 1.60 -18.39 -4.29
C GLU A 112 0.21 -19.03 -4.19
N TYR A 113 -0.80 -18.44 -4.84
CA TYR A 113 -2.15 -19.00 -4.83
C TYR A 113 -2.22 -20.33 -5.58
N ALA A 114 -1.49 -20.47 -6.69
CA ALA A 114 -1.41 -21.69 -7.48
C ALA A 114 -0.79 -22.87 -6.70
N LYS A 115 0.07 -22.60 -5.70
CA LYS A 115 0.59 -23.64 -4.79
C LYS A 115 -0.50 -24.22 -3.89
N ILE A 116 -1.53 -23.44 -3.58
CA ILE A 116 -2.67 -23.86 -2.74
C ILE A 116 -3.77 -24.46 -3.62
N TYR A 117 -4.08 -23.82 -4.74
CA TYR A 117 -5.10 -24.21 -5.72
C TYR A 117 -4.52 -24.20 -7.13
N SER A 118 -3.97 -25.33 -7.59
CA SER A 118 -3.25 -25.42 -8.86
C SER A 118 -4.08 -25.25 -10.13
N ASN A 119 -5.41 -25.35 -10.04
CA ASN A 119 -6.33 -25.18 -11.18
C ASN A 119 -7.32 -24.02 -10.95
N ASN A 120 -6.83 -22.92 -10.36
CA ASN A 120 -7.63 -21.71 -10.16
C ASN A 120 -7.75 -20.90 -11.46
N ALA A 121 -8.72 -19.97 -11.52
CA ALA A 121 -8.98 -19.18 -12.73
C ALA A 121 -7.87 -18.20 -13.13
N LEU A 122 -6.88 -17.94 -12.26
CA LEU A 122 -5.78 -16.99 -12.48
C LEU A 122 -4.55 -17.64 -13.14
N VAL A 123 -4.38 -18.97 -13.04
CA VAL A 123 -3.25 -19.72 -13.62
C VAL A 123 -3.04 -19.45 -15.13
N PRO A 124 -4.08 -19.37 -15.98
CA PRO A 124 -3.89 -19.11 -17.41
C PRO A 124 -3.19 -17.78 -17.73
N PHE A 125 -3.18 -16.81 -16.81
CA PHE A 125 -2.56 -15.51 -17.03
C PHE A 125 -1.08 -15.45 -16.64
N LEU A 126 -0.56 -16.46 -15.92
CA LEU A 126 0.83 -16.47 -15.44
C LEU A 126 1.86 -16.35 -16.58
N GLY A 127 1.58 -16.96 -17.74
CA GLY A 127 2.45 -16.83 -18.92
C GLY A 127 2.58 -15.38 -19.37
N ARG A 128 1.45 -14.67 -19.50
CA ARG A 128 1.43 -13.26 -19.92
C ARG A 128 2.04 -12.33 -18.87
N LEU A 129 1.77 -12.58 -17.59
CA LEU A 129 2.36 -11.81 -16.49
C LEU A 129 3.89 -11.97 -16.45
N LYS A 130 4.40 -13.18 -16.73
CA LYS A 130 5.84 -13.43 -16.83
C LYS A 130 6.49 -12.65 -17.98
N GLU A 131 5.84 -12.56 -19.13
CA GLU A 131 6.32 -11.74 -20.26
C GLU A 131 6.38 -10.25 -19.90
N ILE A 132 5.35 -9.74 -19.21
CA ILE A 132 5.35 -8.36 -18.68
C ILE A 132 6.52 -8.20 -17.70
N GLY A 133 6.72 -9.17 -16.80
CA GLY A 133 7.78 -9.16 -15.81
C GLY A 133 9.19 -9.11 -16.37
N GLN A 134 9.41 -9.62 -17.60
CA GLN A 134 10.69 -9.56 -18.33
C GLN A 134 10.99 -8.19 -18.95
N THR A 135 10.00 -7.30 -19.01
CA THR A 135 10.20 -5.93 -19.52
C THR A 135 10.95 -5.09 -18.49
N PRO A 136 11.92 -4.22 -18.85
CA PRO A 136 12.61 -3.36 -17.89
C PRO A 136 11.64 -2.51 -17.06
N TYR A 137 11.87 -2.37 -15.76
CA TYR A 137 10.98 -1.62 -14.85
C TYR A 137 10.76 -0.15 -15.26
N CYS A 138 11.77 0.46 -15.88
CA CYS A 138 11.67 1.82 -16.40
C CYS A 138 10.79 1.96 -17.66
N ASP A 139 10.45 0.86 -18.34
CA ASP A 139 9.54 0.87 -19.49
C ASP A 139 8.08 0.69 -19.00
N GLN A 140 7.62 1.68 -18.23
CA GLN A 140 6.28 1.69 -17.63
C GLN A 140 5.18 1.56 -18.69
N GLU A 141 5.37 2.15 -19.88
CA GLU A 141 4.42 2.04 -21.00
C GLU A 141 4.22 0.59 -21.46
N LYS A 142 5.28 -0.21 -21.55
CA LYS A 142 5.14 -1.62 -21.90
C LYS A 142 4.67 -2.47 -20.73
N ARG A 143 5.11 -2.16 -19.51
CA ARG A 143 4.72 -2.91 -18.30
C ARG A 143 3.26 -2.70 -17.93
N GLY A 144 2.72 -1.51 -18.18
CA GLY A 144 1.33 -1.17 -17.95
C GLY A 144 0.34 -1.73 -18.97
N LYS A 145 0.78 -2.51 -19.97
CA LYS A 145 -0.12 -3.04 -21.01
C LYS A 145 -0.98 -4.17 -20.48
N THR A 146 -2.28 -4.07 -20.72
CA THR A 146 -3.30 -5.08 -20.35
C THR A 146 -3.68 -6.02 -21.49
N GLN A 147 -3.07 -5.89 -22.68
CA GLN A 147 -3.30 -6.80 -23.80
C GLN A 147 -2.94 -8.25 -23.43
N GLY A 148 -3.84 -9.20 -23.70
CA GLY A 148 -3.72 -10.60 -23.30
C GLY A 148 -4.19 -10.87 -21.86
N LEU A 149 -4.77 -9.89 -21.18
CA LEU A 149 -5.33 -9.99 -19.83
C LEU A 149 -6.83 -9.60 -19.79
N GLU A 150 -7.55 -9.68 -20.91
CA GLU A 150 -8.91 -9.13 -21.07
C GLU A 150 -9.93 -9.72 -20.08
N SER A 151 -9.74 -10.97 -19.64
CA SER A 151 -10.58 -11.65 -18.65
C SER A 151 -9.96 -11.73 -17.25
N PHE A 152 -8.82 -11.06 -17.03
CA PHE A 152 -8.06 -11.13 -15.78
C PHE A 152 -8.87 -10.63 -14.58
N CYS A 153 -9.50 -9.46 -14.68
CA CYS A 153 -10.31 -8.91 -13.59
C CYS A 153 -11.49 -9.83 -13.20
N ASN A 154 -12.13 -10.47 -14.18
CA ASN A 154 -13.21 -11.42 -13.93
C ASN A 154 -12.70 -12.67 -13.20
N ALA A 155 -11.52 -13.17 -13.56
CA ALA A 155 -10.87 -14.29 -12.88
C ALA A 155 -10.45 -13.91 -11.45
N TRP A 156 -9.89 -12.71 -11.26
CA TRP A 156 -9.52 -12.18 -9.95
C TRP A 156 -10.73 -12.10 -9.02
N GLN A 157 -11.81 -11.46 -9.47
CA GLN A 157 -13.05 -11.37 -8.71
C GLN A 157 -13.62 -12.76 -8.41
N ARG A 158 -13.58 -13.70 -9.35
CA ARG A 158 -14.07 -15.06 -9.14
C ARG A 158 -13.34 -15.77 -8.00
N GLU A 159 -12.01 -15.69 -7.96
CA GLU A 159 -11.21 -16.34 -6.92
C GLU A 159 -11.31 -15.60 -5.58
N ALA A 160 -11.40 -14.27 -5.59
CA ALA A 160 -11.58 -13.45 -4.38
C ALA A 160 -12.95 -13.65 -3.73
N CYS A 161 -14.00 -13.88 -4.54
CA CYS A 161 -15.36 -14.10 -4.07
C CYS A 161 -15.71 -15.57 -3.76
N ARG A 162 -14.70 -16.43 -3.61
CA ARG A 162 -14.92 -17.81 -3.16
C ARG A 162 -15.41 -17.85 -1.73
N TRP A 163 -16.29 -18.82 -1.46
CA TRP A 163 -16.88 -19.01 -0.13
C TRP A 163 -15.85 -19.39 0.94
N ASP A 164 -14.75 -20.03 0.55
CA ASP A 164 -13.67 -20.46 1.44
C ASP A 164 -12.68 -19.34 1.80
N GLN A 165 -12.83 -18.15 1.19
CA GLN A 165 -12.00 -16.96 1.41
C GLN A 165 -10.49 -17.20 1.26
N THR A 166 -10.07 -18.28 0.60
CA THR A 166 -8.66 -18.68 0.61
C THR A 166 -7.79 -17.66 -0.11
N PHE A 167 -8.29 -17.09 -1.22
CA PHE A 167 -7.57 -16.06 -1.95
C PHE A 167 -7.49 -14.73 -1.16
N SER A 168 -8.58 -14.31 -0.51
CA SER A 168 -8.59 -13.12 0.36
C SER A 168 -7.61 -13.26 1.53
N LYS A 169 -7.62 -14.43 2.20
CA LYS A 169 -6.65 -14.73 3.28
C LYS A 169 -5.21 -14.68 2.78
N LEU A 170 -4.94 -15.24 1.60
CA LEU A 170 -3.61 -15.18 0.99
C LEU A 170 -3.19 -13.74 0.70
N GLN A 171 -4.05 -12.92 0.09
CA GLN A 171 -3.77 -11.51 -0.16
C GLN A 171 -3.41 -10.76 1.14
N ARG A 172 -4.21 -10.93 2.19
CA ARG A 172 -3.98 -10.31 3.50
C ARG A 172 -2.66 -10.77 4.13
N ASP A 173 -2.40 -12.07 4.12
CA ASP A 173 -1.20 -12.64 4.74
C ASP A 173 0.07 -12.33 3.95
N TRP A 174 -0.02 -12.26 2.62
CA TRP A 174 1.08 -11.81 1.77
C TRP A 174 1.39 -10.33 2.05
N THR A 175 0.37 -9.47 2.08
CA THR A 175 0.53 -8.04 2.40
C THR A 175 1.16 -7.85 3.77
N TYR A 176 0.71 -8.62 4.75
CA TYR A 176 1.29 -8.62 6.08
C TYR A 176 2.79 -8.96 6.07
N ARG A 177 3.17 -10.07 5.43
CA ARG A 177 4.57 -10.49 5.37
C ARG A 177 5.46 -9.57 4.54
N GLN A 178 4.94 -8.99 3.46
CA GLN A 178 5.73 -8.20 2.52
C GLN A 178 5.73 -6.71 2.83
N TYR A 179 4.76 -6.18 3.57
CA TYR A 179 4.73 -4.77 3.91
C TYR A 179 4.80 -4.56 5.42
N MET A 180 3.92 -5.18 6.20
CA MET A 180 3.83 -4.90 7.64
C MET A 180 5.05 -5.42 8.43
N ILE A 181 5.56 -6.61 8.13
CA ILE A 181 6.74 -7.14 8.82
C ILE A 181 8.00 -6.31 8.52
N PRO A 182 8.40 -6.06 7.26
CA PRO A 182 9.50 -5.15 6.95
C PRO A 182 9.31 -3.78 7.60
N SER A 183 8.07 -3.29 7.59
CA SER A 183 7.72 -2.04 8.25
C SER A 183 7.99 -2.08 9.75
N ALA A 184 7.56 -3.14 10.43
CA ALA A 184 7.81 -3.31 11.85
C ALA A 184 9.30 -3.47 12.17
N ARG A 185 10.11 -4.02 11.26
CA ARG A 185 11.57 -4.09 11.41
C ARG A 185 12.24 -2.72 11.34
N TYR A 186 11.86 -1.89 10.37
CA TYR A 186 12.27 -0.48 10.35
C TYR A 186 11.73 0.28 11.58
N ALA A 187 10.53 -0.07 12.07
CA ALA A 187 9.92 0.47 13.29
C ALA A 187 10.71 0.16 14.55
N ALA A 188 11.08 -1.11 14.72
CA ALA A 188 11.96 -1.56 15.79
C ALA A 188 13.37 -0.96 15.65
N GLY A 189 13.79 -0.65 14.42
CA GLY A 189 14.96 0.18 14.11
C GLY A 189 14.75 1.70 14.29
N ASN A 190 13.55 2.14 14.73
CA ASN A 190 13.02 3.51 14.92
C ASN A 190 12.17 4.16 13.78
N THR A 191 11.12 3.55 13.17
CA THR A 191 10.08 4.23 12.29
C THR A 191 8.82 3.46 11.81
N VAL A 192 7.64 4.11 11.74
CA VAL A 192 6.31 3.54 11.32
C VAL A 192 5.96 3.79 9.83
N ILE A 193 5.23 2.88 9.12
CA ILE A 193 5.28 2.77 7.64
C ILE A 193 3.96 2.32 6.95
N GLN A 194 3.71 2.85 5.74
CA GLN A 194 2.75 2.33 4.72
C GLN A 194 3.37 2.19 3.30
N HIS A 195 4.55 2.76 3.03
CA HIS A 195 5.15 2.71 1.69
C HIS A 195 6.15 1.56 1.58
N GLY A 196 6.05 0.78 0.50
CA GLY A 196 6.90 -0.39 0.27
C GLY A 196 8.40 -0.08 0.39
N TYR A 197 9.18 -1.13 0.65
CA TYR A 197 10.63 -1.09 0.74
C TYR A 197 11.28 -1.63 -0.54
N GLN A 198 10.62 -1.39 -1.67
CA GLN A 198 11.19 -1.70 -2.97
C GLN A 198 12.07 -0.55 -3.42
N TYR A 199 13.25 -0.85 -3.96
CA TYR A 199 14.11 0.20 -4.50
C TYR A 199 13.66 0.64 -5.90
N VAL A 200 12.72 -0.06 -6.56
CA VAL A 200 12.15 0.33 -7.87
C VAL A 200 11.32 1.62 -7.84
N GLU A 201 10.93 2.10 -6.65
CA GLU A 201 10.26 3.40 -6.44
C GLU A 201 11.11 4.33 -5.54
N PRO A 202 12.31 4.72 -5.98
CA PRO A 202 13.35 5.32 -5.14
C PRO A 202 13.05 6.77 -4.67
N ASP A 203 12.00 7.38 -5.19
CA ASP A 203 11.59 8.75 -4.84
C ASP A 203 10.67 8.81 -3.63
N ILE A 204 9.98 7.72 -3.30
CA ILE A 204 8.82 7.70 -2.37
C ILE A 204 8.85 6.52 -1.40
N ASN A 205 9.78 5.56 -1.57
CA ASN A 205 9.87 4.41 -0.70
C ASN A 205 10.25 4.79 0.73
N ILE A 206 10.03 3.85 1.66
CA ILE A 206 10.28 4.12 3.06
C ILE A 206 11.74 4.47 3.35
N VAL A 207 12.71 3.77 2.76
CA VAL A 207 14.13 4.03 3.00
C VAL A 207 14.48 5.49 2.70
N ARG A 208 13.96 6.04 1.60
CA ARG A 208 14.10 7.45 1.27
C ARG A 208 13.47 8.38 2.31
N LEU A 209 12.28 8.05 2.81
CA LEU A 209 11.63 8.82 3.89
C LEU A 209 12.44 8.78 5.19
N LEU A 210 13.04 7.65 5.52
CA LEU A 210 13.94 7.52 6.68
C LEU A 210 15.19 8.36 6.52
N ASP A 211 15.81 8.35 5.34
CA ASP A 211 16.99 9.16 5.06
C ASP A 211 16.69 10.66 5.14
N LEU A 212 15.53 11.07 4.61
CA LEU A 212 15.09 12.47 4.64
C LEU A 212 14.70 12.93 6.05
N THR A 213 14.08 12.05 6.83
CA THR A 213 13.72 12.33 8.22
C THR A 213 14.98 12.33 9.09
N GLY A 214 15.89 11.38 8.90
CA GLY A 214 17.01 11.10 9.80
C GLY A 214 16.58 10.35 11.06
N PRO A 215 17.55 9.95 11.91
CA PRO A 215 17.28 9.18 13.12
C PRO A 215 16.55 10.02 14.18
N ARG A 216 15.98 9.32 15.16
CA ARG A 216 15.49 9.94 16.40
C ARG A 216 16.67 10.53 17.17
N LYS A 217 16.55 11.79 17.61
CA LYS A 217 17.60 12.48 18.38
C LYS A 217 17.59 12.01 19.83
N GLU A 218 18.73 12.12 20.52
CA GLU A 218 18.93 11.61 21.90
C GLU A 218 17.85 12.05 22.90
N ASN A 219 17.38 13.29 22.81
CA ASN A 219 16.35 13.86 23.71
C ASN A 219 15.00 14.11 23.02
N GLU A 220 14.77 13.52 21.85
CA GLU A 220 13.50 13.65 21.13
C GLU A 220 12.50 12.62 21.66
N SER A 221 11.28 13.03 22.01
CA SER A 221 10.22 12.08 22.34
C SER A 221 9.82 11.29 21.09
N GLU A 222 9.26 10.09 21.29
CA GLU A 222 8.72 9.30 20.18
C GLU A 222 7.65 10.08 19.40
N GLN A 223 6.72 10.74 20.10
CA GLN A 223 5.73 11.61 19.50
C GLN A 223 6.37 12.70 18.62
N SER A 224 7.39 13.40 19.12
CA SER A 224 8.08 14.45 18.34
C SER A 224 8.75 13.88 17.08
N TYR A 225 9.34 12.70 17.21
CA TYR A 225 9.95 12.01 16.07
C TYR A 225 8.90 11.60 15.03
N LEU A 226 7.78 11.02 15.45
CA LEU A 226 6.68 10.64 14.57
C LEU A 226 6.07 11.86 13.87
N THR A 227 5.90 12.99 14.57
CA THR A 227 5.46 14.26 13.96
C THR A 227 6.45 14.70 12.88
N ARG A 228 7.75 14.64 13.14
CA ARG A 228 8.78 15.01 12.14
C ARG A 228 8.80 14.06 10.93
N PHE A 229 8.61 12.76 11.18
CA PHE A 229 8.49 11.76 10.13
C PHE A 229 7.25 11.99 9.25
N LEU A 230 6.07 12.18 9.85
CA LEU A 230 4.83 12.45 9.11
C LEU A 230 4.85 13.80 8.40
N THR A 231 5.48 14.82 9.00
CA THR A 231 5.73 16.10 8.33
C THR A 231 6.56 15.90 7.07
N THR A 232 7.67 15.16 7.17
CA THR A 232 8.55 14.84 6.03
C THR A 232 7.79 14.07 4.94
N ARG A 233 7.02 13.06 5.33
CA ARG A 233 6.18 12.27 4.43
C ARG A 233 5.14 13.12 3.71
N ARG A 234 4.40 13.95 4.43
CA ARG A 234 3.34 14.80 3.87
C ARG A 234 3.92 15.85 2.91
N GLN A 235 5.04 16.48 3.26
CA GLN A 235 5.75 17.39 2.36
C GLN A 235 6.22 16.67 1.10
N LEU A 236 6.74 15.45 1.21
CA LEU A 236 7.16 14.64 0.06
C LEU A 236 5.96 14.34 -0.85
N GLN A 237 4.83 13.90 -0.29
CA GLN A 237 3.60 13.64 -1.03
C GLN A 237 3.10 14.88 -1.78
N CYS A 238 3.06 16.04 -1.12
CA CYS A 238 2.60 17.29 -1.72
C CYS A 238 3.54 17.80 -2.83
N CYS A 239 4.85 17.59 -2.68
CA CYS A 239 5.84 18.03 -3.66
C CYS A 239 6.06 17.06 -4.82
N TYR A 240 5.51 15.85 -4.74
CA TYR A 240 5.73 14.83 -5.78
C TYR A 240 5.16 15.32 -7.12
N PRO A 241 5.88 15.16 -8.25
CA PRO A 241 5.53 15.79 -9.52
C PRO A 241 4.42 15.04 -10.28
N ASP A 242 3.33 14.72 -9.61
CA ASP A 242 2.10 14.18 -10.20
C ASP A 242 0.86 14.66 -9.44
N ASN A 243 -0.31 14.13 -9.80
CA ASN A 243 -1.59 14.48 -9.16
C ASN A 243 -2.09 13.41 -8.16
N VAL A 244 -1.42 12.25 -8.10
CA VAL A 244 -1.85 11.10 -7.29
C VAL A 244 -1.30 11.22 -5.87
N TRP A 245 -0.02 11.56 -5.75
CA TRP A 245 0.66 11.67 -4.47
C TRP A 245 0.18 12.87 -3.65
N PRO A 246 0.05 14.09 -4.23
CA PRO A 246 -0.55 15.20 -3.49
C PRO A 246 -1.98 14.90 -3.01
N ALA A 247 -2.79 14.21 -3.82
CA ALA A 247 -4.13 13.79 -3.42
C ALA A 247 -4.13 12.80 -2.24
N SER A 248 -3.06 12.01 -2.08
CA SER A 248 -2.90 11.06 -0.97
C SER A 248 -2.42 11.70 0.34
N ALA A 249 -2.05 12.98 0.35
CA ALA A 249 -1.46 13.66 1.51
C ALA A 249 -2.40 13.75 2.72
N SER A 250 -3.73 13.68 2.50
CA SER A 250 -4.74 13.63 3.57
C SER A 250 -4.58 12.41 4.49
N ARG A 251 -4.03 11.30 3.98
CA ARG A 251 -3.70 10.10 4.78
C ARG A 251 -2.67 10.42 5.86
N SER A 252 -1.65 11.21 5.52
CA SER A 252 -0.64 11.65 6.48
C SER A 252 -1.21 12.66 7.49
N ALA A 253 -2.20 13.46 7.09
CA ALA A 253 -2.91 14.35 8.00
C ALA A 253 -3.71 13.57 9.06
N ASP A 254 -4.44 12.52 8.68
CA ASP A 254 -5.15 11.68 9.63
C ASP A 254 -4.21 10.94 10.59
N LEU A 255 -3.10 10.41 10.07
CA LEU A 255 -2.06 9.81 10.91
C LEU A 255 -1.45 10.83 11.89
N GLN A 256 -1.28 12.08 11.46
CA GLN A 256 -0.82 13.16 12.35
C GLN A 256 -1.80 13.39 13.49
N GLY A 257 -3.12 13.34 13.22
CA GLY A 257 -4.13 13.45 14.28
C GLY A 257 -4.02 12.36 15.36
N LEU A 258 -3.57 11.15 15.01
CA LEU A 258 -3.27 10.09 15.99
C LEU A 258 -2.03 10.41 16.82
N VAL A 259 -0.98 10.93 16.16
CA VAL A 259 0.27 11.33 16.83
C VAL A 259 0.05 12.56 17.71
N ASP A 260 -0.80 13.50 17.34
CA ASP A 260 -1.17 14.64 18.18
C ASP A 260 -1.86 14.19 19.47
N ASN A 261 -2.56 13.05 19.41
CA ASN A 261 -3.23 12.38 20.53
C ASN A 261 -2.45 11.14 21.01
N PHE A 262 -1.11 11.22 21.02
CA PHE A 262 -0.20 10.10 21.21
C PHE A 262 -0.55 9.17 22.38
N ASP A 263 -0.77 9.71 23.58
CA ASP A 263 -1.03 8.88 24.77
C ASP A 263 -2.26 7.98 24.64
N ARG A 264 -3.23 8.40 23.81
CA ARG A 264 -4.44 7.62 23.54
C ARG A 264 -4.22 6.56 22.46
N TYR A 265 -3.43 6.87 21.43
CA TYR A 265 -3.38 6.08 20.19
C TYR A 265 -2.05 5.38 19.91
N LYS A 266 -1.00 5.59 20.73
CA LYS A 266 0.32 4.96 20.52
C LYS A 266 0.29 3.43 20.40
N ASP A 267 -0.69 2.79 21.05
CA ASP A 267 -0.88 1.33 21.03
C ASP A 267 -2.04 0.89 20.11
N LEU A 268 -2.67 1.81 19.38
CA LEU A 268 -3.79 1.56 18.47
C LEU A 268 -5.01 0.82 19.08
N MET A 269 -5.15 0.87 20.41
CA MET A 269 -6.18 0.12 21.17
C MET A 269 -7.62 0.65 21.07
N PRO A 270 -7.89 1.98 21.19
CA PRO A 270 -9.26 2.47 21.13
C PRO A 270 -9.74 2.62 19.67
N PRO A 271 -11.06 2.76 19.44
CA PRO A 271 -11.57 3.15 18.14
C PRO A 271 -10.94 4.45 17.63
N ILE A 272 -10.65 4.47 16.33
CA ILE A 272 -9.94 5.56 15.66
C ILE A 272 -10.88 6.24 14.67
N TRP A 273 -11.00 7.56 14.79
CA TRP A 273 -11.70 8.39 13.81
C TRP A 273 -10.68 8.98 12.84
N LEU A 274 -10.88 8.71 11.54
CA LEU A 274 -10.09 9.23 10.43
C LEU A 274 -10.84 10.42 9.82
N GLU A 275 -10.46 11.63 10.24
CA GLU A 275 -11.19 12.87 9.95
C GLU A 275 -11.30 13.15 8.45
N ASN A 276 -10.22 13.04 7.70
CA ASN A 276 -10.24 13.35 6.26
C ASN A 276 -11.06 12.33 5.46
N PHE A 277 -11.18 11.10 5.95
CA PHE A 277 -11.97 10.05 5.31
C PHE A 277 -13.38 9.92 5.88
N GLN A 278 -13.69 10.61 6.99
CA GLN A 278 -14.96 10.56 7.71
C GLN A 278 -15.35 9.11 8.08
N GLN A 279 -14.38 8.33 8.56
CA GLN A 279 -14.56 6.91 8.89
C GLN A 279 -14.16 6.60 10.33
N LEU A 280 -14.99 5.79 11.00
CA LEU A 280 -14.70 5.23 12.31
C LEU A 280 -14.18 3.80 12.15
N VAL A 281 -12.96 3.55 12.63
CA VAL A 281 -12.36 2.22 12.70
C VAL A 281 -12.49 1.67 14.12
N LEU A 282 -13.21 0.56 14.27
CA LEU A 282 -13.50 -0.08 15.56
C LEU A 282 -12.47 -1.16 15.94
N GLY A 283 -11.76 -1.74 14.97
CA GLY A 283 -10.90 -2.91 15.15
C GLY A 283 -11.65 -4.24 15.21
N THR A 284 -12.98 -4.23 15.06
CA THR A 284 -13.84 -5.43 15.13
C THR A 284 -14.52 -5.79 13.81
N GLU A 285 -14.33 -4.98 12.78
CA GLU A 285 -14.87 -5.15 11.44
C GLU A 285 -14.44 -6.48 10.81
N ASP A 286 -15.24 -6.97 9.85
CA ASP A 286 -14.88 -8.13 9.03
C ASP A 286 -13.75 -7.74 8.07
N ASP A 287 -12.58 -8.35 8.26
CA ASP A 287 -11.36 -8.09 7.50
C ASP A 287 -11.06 -9.15 6.44
N LEU A 288 -11.98 -10.07 6.15
CA LEU A 288 -11.76 -11.19 5.22
C LEU A 288 -12.76 -11.29 4.07
N THR A 289 -13.85 -10.53 4.12
CA THR A 289 -14.91 -10.59 3.11
C THR A 289 -15.06 -9.26 2.36
N ASP A 290 -15.06 -9.32 1.03
CA ASP A 290 -15.44 -8.19 0.18
C ASP A 290 -16.96 -8.17 -0.03
N HIS A 291 -17.70 -7.64 0.94
CA HIS A 291 -19.17 -7.59 0.88
C HIS A 291 -19.71 -6.68 -0.24
N ARG A 292 -18.90 -5.77 -0.77
CA ARG A 292 -19.30 -4.83 -1.83
C ARG A 292 -19.31 -5.51 -3.19
N ARG A 293 -18.24 -6.25 -3.50
CA ARG A 293 -18.01 -6.83 -4.84
C ARG A 293 -18.37 -8.31 -4.90
N CYS A 294 -18.45 -9.00 -3.76
CA CYS A 294 -18.85 -10.39 -3.69
C CYS A 294 -20.31 -10.54 -3.26
N ARG A 295 -21.17 -11.01 -4.17
CA ARG A 295 -22.56 -11.34 -3.84
C ARG A 295 -22.60 -12.49 -2.82
N ARG A 296 -23.35 -12.32 -1.74
CA ARG A 296 -23.71 -13.44 -0.84
C ARG A 296 -24.42 -14.52 -1.66
N ARG A 297 -23.77 -15.66 -1.89
CA ARG A 297 -24.49 -16.85 -2.37
C ARG A 297 -25.40 -17.29 -1.23
N LYS A 298 -26.72 -17.26 -1.44
CA LYS A 298 -27.66 -17.96 -0.54
C LYS A 298 -27.20 -19.42 -0.53
N ILE A 299 -26.67 -19.88 0.60
CA ILE A 299 -26.45 -21.30 0.85
C ILE A 299 -27.84 -21.93 0.73
N LYS A 300 -28.12 -22.64 -0.36
CA LYS A 300 -29.30 -23.51 -0.40
C LYS A 300 -29.05 -24.53 0.70
N SER A 301 -29.80 -24.42 1.80
CA SER A 301 -29.81 -25.46 2.82
C SER A 301 -30.08 -26.78 2.09
N ILE A 302 -29.12 -27.69 2.11
CA ILE A 302 -29.38 -29.07 1.75
C ILE A 302 -30.27 -29.59 2.88
N LYS A 303 -31.59 -29.44 2.70
CA LYS A 303 -32.55 -30.19 3.52
C LYS A 303 -32.35 -31.64 3.12
N GLY A 304 -31.84 -32.42 4.08
CA GLY A 304 -31.67 -33.86 3.94
C GLY A 304 -32.96 -34.53 3.48
N ARG A 305 -32.79 -35.50 2.58
CA ARG A 305 -33.70 -36.62 2.41
C ARG A 305 -33.04 -37.83 3.03
#